data_AF-A0A7S7ZHN3-F1
#
_entry.id   AF-A0A7S7ZHN3-F1
#
_cell.length_a   1.000
_cell.length_b   1.000
_cell.length_c   1.000
_cell.angle_alpha   90.00
_cell.angle_beta   90.00
_cell.angle_gamma   90.00
#
_symmetry.space_group_name_H-M   'P 1'
#
loop_
_entity.id
_entity.type
_entity.pdbx_description
1 polymer ?
#
loop_
_entity_poly.entity_id
_entity_poly.type
_entity_poly.pdbx_seq_one_letter_code
_entity_poly.pdbx_strand_id
1 'polypeptide(L)'
;MAADISRAGVEKAYGRWAPVYDLVFGKVFDAGRQSTIAEADRIGGRILDVGVGTGLSLSDYSRTTKICGVDISEPMLRKAQQRVRALRLSNVEVLSVMDAKNLAFPDASFDAVVAQYVITAVPDPEGTLDEFVRVLKPGGELILVNHIGAESGPRKLFELAFAPIARRLGWRPEFPWDRLVTWAARHGGVTLTERRPMPPMGHFSLIRYHKS
;
A
#
# COMPACT_ATOMS: atom_id res chain seq x y z
N MET A 1 -16.16 16.42 18.14
CA MET A 1 -15.00 17.14 17.58
C MET A 1 -13.84 16.16 17.50
N ALA A 2 -13.46 15.80 16.28
CA ALA A 2 -12.44 14.79 16.00
C ALA A 2 -11.05 15.38 16.28
N ALA A 3 -10.27 14.72 17.15
CA ALA A 3 -8.86 15.04 17.29
C ALA A 3 -8.14 14.49 16.06
N ASP A 4 -7.66 15.42 15.25
CA ASP A 4 -6.93 15.20 14.02
C ASP A 4 -5.63 14.41 14.30
N ILE A 5 -5.35 13.41 13.47
CA ILE A 5 -4.13 12.59 13.60
C ILE A 5 -2.97 13.47 13.17
N SER A 6 -2.21 14.02 14.13
CA SER A 6 -1.01 14.78 13.78
C SER A 6 0.06 13.84 13.19
N ARG A 7 0.64 14.26 12.05
CA ARG A 7 1.79 13.64 11.35
C ARG A 7 2.89 13.12 12.28
N ALA A 8 3.17 13.87 13.35
CA ALA A 8 4.18 13.52 14.35
C ALA A 8 3.84 12.25 15.17
N GLY A 9 2.55 11.93 15.35
CA GLY A 9 2.10 10.73 16.06
C GLY A 9 2.38 9.46 15.27
N VAL A 10 2.20 9.51 13.94
CA VAL A 10 2.51 8.42 13.02
C VAL A 10 4.03 8.22 12.98
N GLU A 11 4.82 9.26 12.72
CA GLU A 11 6.29 9.16 12.66
C GLU A 11 6.91 8.59 13.96
N LYS A 12 6.39 9.00 15.13
CA LYS A 12 6.89 8.55 16.45
C LYS A 12 6.49 7.10 16.79
N ALA A 13 5.33 6.63 16.33
CA ALA A 13 4.91 5.25 16.50
C ALA A 13 5.76 4.29 15.66
N TYR A 14 6.06 4.66 14.41
CA TYR A 14 6.88 3.86 13.49
C TYR A 14 8.37 3.82 13.90
N GLY A 15 8.92 4.91 14.45
CA GLY A 15 10.32 4.96 14.86
C GLY A 15 10.70 4.02 16.02
N ARG A 16 9.77 3.70 16.93
CA ARG A 16 10.05 2.89 18.14
C ARG A 16 10.03 1.38 17.93
N TRP A 17 9.44 0.90 16.83
CA TRP A 17 9.24 -0.54 16.60
C TRP A 17 10.00 -1.12 15.41
N ALA A 18 10.68 -0.28 14.61
CA ALA A 18 11.33 -0.66 13.35
C ALA A 18 12.16 -1.97 13.38
N PRO A 19 12.99 -2.27 14.41
CA PRO A 19 13.82 -3.48 14.40
C PRO A 19 13.06 -4.79 14.64
N VAL A 20 12.01 -4.76 15.47
CA VAL A 20 11.20 -5.94 15.82
C VAL A 20 10.07 -6.15 14.81
N TYR A 21 9.58 -5.05 14.22
CA TYR A 21 8.56 -5.03 13.19
C TYR A 21 9.05 -5.72 11.91
N ASP A 22 10.23 -5.35 11.39
CA ASP A 22 10.77 -5.92 10.14
C ASP A 22 10.92 -7.46 10.19
N LEU A 23 11.25 -8.04 11.35
CA LEU A 23 11.52 -9.48 11.49
C LEU A 23 10.25 -10.33 11.66
N VAL A 24 9.31 -9.88 12.49
CA VAL A 24 8.09 -10.65 12.82
C VAL A 24 7.00 -10.42 11.79
N PHE A 25 6.83 -9.16 11.37
CA PHE A 25 5.84 -8.81 10.36
C PHE A 25 6.35 -9.03 8.94
N GLY A 26 7.67 -9.01 8.71
CA GLY A 26 8.26 -9.35 7.40
C GLY A 26 7.71 -10.66 6.85
N LYS A 27 7.86 -11.77 7.59
CA LYS A 27 7.36 -13.10 7.16
C LYS A 27 5.86 -13.18 6.95
N VAL A 28 5.08 -12.44 7.75
CA VAL A 28 3.62 -12.38 7.65
C VAL A 28 3.19 -11.61 6.40
N PHE A 29 3.92 -10.54 6.07
CA PHE A 29 3.63 -9.68 4.93
C PHE A 29 4.31 -10.13 3.63
N ASP A 30 5.30 -11.02 3.70
CA ASP A 30 6.07 -11.52 2.57
C ASP A 30 5.14 -12.12 1.51
N ALA A 31 4.17 -12.95 1.89
CA ALA A 31 3.25 -13.57 0.93
C ALA A 31 2.43 -12.52 0.14
N GLY A 32 1.95 -11.48 0.85
CA GLY A 32 1.24 -10.36 0.23
C GLY A 32 2.15 -9.53 -0.66
N ARG A 33 3.35 -9.16 -0.18
CA ARG A 33 4.37 -8.42 -0.92
C ARG A 33 4.73 -9.14 -2.22
N GLN A 34 5.16 -10.40 -2.12
CA GLN A 34 5.54 -11.22 -3.28
C GLN A 34 4.40 -11.34 -4.29
N SER A 35 3.16 -11.50 -3.83
CA SER A 35 2.01 -11.58 -4.74
C SER A 35 1.75 -10.27 -5.48
N THR A 36 1.82 -9.12 -4.79
CA THR A 36 1.67 -7.82 -5.47
C THR A 36 2.79 -7.56 -6.48
N ILE A 37 4.03 -7.94 -6.14
CA ILE A 37 5.19 -7.77 -7.00
C ILE A 37 5.11 -8.66 -8.23
N ALA A 38 4.69 -9.92 -8.07
CA ALA A 38 4.49 -10.83 -9.19
C ALA A 38 3.45 -10.30 -10.19
N GLU A 39 2.34 -9.72 -9.72
CA GLU A 39 1.35 -9.11 -10.61
C GLU A 39 1.86 -7.84 -11.28
N ALA A 40 2.60 -7.02 -10.53
CA ALA A 40 3.23 -5.81 -11.04
C ALA A 40 4.25 -6.16 -12.15
N ASP A 41 5.11 -7.16 -11.93
CA ASP A 41 6.08 -7.61 -12.93
C ASP A 41 5.42 -8.27 -14.15
N ARG A 42 4.25 -8.92 -13.99
CA ARG A 42 3.47 -9.46 -15.11
C ARG A 42 2.99 -8.35 -16.06
N ILE A 43 2.65 -7.18 -15.51
CA ILE A 43 2.30 -5.98 -16.30
C ILE A 43 3.56 -5.35 -16.88
N GLY A 44 4.62 -5.25 -16.05
CA GLY A 44 5.89 -4.65 -16.43
C GLY A 44 5.79 -3.14 -16.65
N GLY A 45 6.67 -2.61 -17.50
CA GLY A 45 6.71 -1.18 -17.80
C GLY A 45 7.21 -0.35 -16.62
N ARG A 46 6.49 0.73 -16.30
CA ARG A 46 6.83 1.68 -15.25
C ARG A 46 5.82 1.63 -14.11
N ILE A 47 6.32 1.29 -12.92
CA ILE A 47 5.53 0.99 -11.74
C ILE A 47 5.79 2.01 -10.65
N LEU A 48 4.72 2.47 -10.01
CA LEU A 48 4.79 3.27 -8.80
C LEU A 48 4.60 2.37 -7.57
N ASP A 49 5.60 2.25 -6.71
CA ASP A 49 5.51 1.63 -5.39
C ASP A 49 5.23 2.71 -4.33
N VAL A 50 3.99 2.77 -3.85
CA VAL A 50 3.53 3.74 -2.85
C VAL A 50 3.70 3.15 -1.46
N GLY A 51 4.33 3.91 -0.56
CA GLY A 51 4.68 3.44 0.78
C GLY A 51 5.87 2.49 0.76
N VAL A 52 6.89 2.81 -0.05
CA VAL A 52 8.08 1.95 -0.28
C VAL A 52 8.88 1.69 1.01
N GLY A 53 8.69 2.50 2.05
CA GLY A 53 9.31 2.33 3.36
C GLY A 53 10.82 2.26 3.26
N THR A 54 11.43 1.24 3.85
CA THR A 54 12.89 1.04 3.80
C THR A 54 13.36 0.43 2.47
N GLY A 55 12.46 0.22 1.51
CA GLY A 55 12.77 -0.36 0.20
C GLY A 55 12.93 -1.88 0.21
N LEU A 56 12.28 -2.58 1.14
CA LEU A 56 12.35 -4.05 1.22
C LEU A 56 11.82 -4.73 -0.05
N SER A 57 10.74 -4.19 -0.64
CA SER A 57 10.14 -4.69 -1.88
C SER A 57 11.02 -4.49 -3.12
N LEU A 58 11.89 -3.46 -3.11
CA LEU A 58 12.61 -3.01 -4.31
C LEU A 58 13.51 -4.08 -4.93
N SER A 59 14.09 -4.97 -4.11
CA SER A 59 14.94 -6.06 -4.60
C SER A 59 14.17 -7.24 -5.19
N ASP A 60 12.87 -7.33 -4.89
CA ASP A 60 12.03 -8.46 -5.27
C ASP A 60 11.40 -8.23 -6.66
N TYR A 61 11.32 -6.98 -7.13
CA TYR A 61 10.90 -6.65 -8.50
C TYR A 61 11.91 -7.14 -9.54
N SER A 62 11.40 -7.56 -10.69
CA SER A 62 12.21 -7.87 -11.87
C SER A 62 13.12 -6.70 -12.25
N ARG A 63 14.36 -7.03 -12.64
CA ARG A 63 15.36 -6.05 -13.08
C ARG A 63 14.97 -5.33 -14.38
N THR A 64 13.96 -5.83 -15.10
CA THR A 64 13.41 -5.20 -16.31
C THR A 64 12.32 -4.17 -16.01
N THR A 65 11.75 -4.19 -14.80
CA THR A 65 10.65 -3.32 -14.39
C THR A 65 11.18 -2.01 -13.83
N LYS A 66 10.71 -0.88 -14.36
CA LYS A 66 11.13 0.46 -13.91
C LYS A 66 10.32 0.88 -12.69
N ILE A 67 10.98 1.14 -11.57
CA ILE A 67 10.32 1.43 -10.30
C ILE A 67 10.52 2.90 -9.91
N CYS A 68 9.42 3.58 -9.64
CA CYS A 68 9.41 4.82 -8.86
C CYS A 68 8.84 4.51 -7.48
N GLY A 69 9.58 4.80 -6.41
CA GLY A 69 9.11 4.60 -5.04
C GLY A 69 8.81 5.93 -4.35
N VAL A 70 7.71 5.98 -3.60
CA VAL A 70 7.38 7.14 -2.76
C VAL A 70 7.05 6.72 -1.35
N ASP A 71 7.39 7.57 -0.39
CA ASP A 71 7.01 7.41 1.01
C ASP A 71 6.90 8.79 1.68
N ILE A 72 6.07 8.93 2.71
CA ILE A 72 5.96 10.17 3.47
C ILE A 72 7.19 10.39 4.39
N SER A 73 7.90 9.32 4.73
CA SER A 73 8.99 9.28 5.70
C SER A 73 10.36 9.39 5.02
N GLU A 74 10.95 10.58 5.09
CA GLU A 74 12.32 10.82 4.62
C GLU A 74 13.36 9.87 5.28
N PRO A 75 13.31 9.57 6.60
CA PRO A 75 14.21 8.57 7.20
C PRO A 75 14.10 7.17 6.58
N MET A 76 12.90 6.75 6.19
CA MET A 76 12.69 5.47 5.52
C MET A 76 13.29 5.46 4.12
N LEU A 77 13.06 6.53 3.34
CA LEU A 77 13.65 6.67 2.01
C LEU A 77 15.18 6.71 2.04
N ARG A 78 15.80 7.31 3.07
CA ARG A 78 17.26 7.24 3.25
C ARG A 78 17.75 5.78 3.35
N LYS A 79 17.02 4.91 4.05
CA LYS A 79 17.31 3.47 4.10
C LYS A 79 17.07 2.79 2.75
N ALA A 80 15.97 3.13 2.06
CA ALA A 80 15.69 2.61 0.72
C ALA A 80 16.80 2.95 -0.28
N GLN A 81 17.29 4.18 -0.28
CA GLN A 81 18.41 4.62 -1.11
C GLN A 81 19.71 3.87 -0.78
N GLN A 82 20.00 3.63 0.51
CA GLN A 82 21.14 2.80 0.91
C GLN A 82 21.02 1.37 0.36
N ARG A 83 19.83 0.76 0.44
CA ARG A 83 19.56 -0.57 -0.10
C ARG A 83 19.70 -0.63 -1.63
N VAL A 84 19.16 0.36 -2.35
CA VAL A 84 19.31 0.48 -3.81
C VAL A 84 20.78 0.51 -4.21
N ARG A 85 21.61 1.30 -3.51
CA ARG A 85 23.06 1.36 -3.77
C ARG A 85 23.76 0.05 -3.45
N ALA A 86 23.47 -0.54 -2.29
CA ALA A 86 24.10 -1.79 -1.83
C ALA A 86 23.80 -2.98 -2.77
N LEU A 87 22.57 -3.09 -3.26
CA LEU A 87 22.11 -4.17 -4.14
C LEU A 87 22.22 -3.84 -5.64
N ARG A 88 22.75 -2.65 -5.97
CA ARG A 88 22.91 -2.13 -7.33
C ARG A 88 21.61 -2.24 -8.12
N LEU A 89 20.51 -1.74 -7.57
CA LEU A 89 19.18 -1.78 -8.19
C LEU A 89 19.07 -0.72 -9.28
N SER A 90 19.59 -1.00 -10.47
CA SER A 90 19.59 -0.07 -11.62
C SER A 90 18.20 0.21 -12.20
N ASN A 91 17.20 -0.56 -11.80
CA ASN A 91 15.82 -0.46 -12.27
C ASN A 91 14.95 0.48 -11.41
N VAL A 92 15.48 0.99 -10.28
CA VAL A 92 14.84 2.03 -9.48
C VAL A 92 15.19 3.40 -10.05
N GLU A 93 14.21 4.06 -10.67
CA GLU A 93 14.39 5.37 -11.32
C GLU A 93 14.38 6.51 -10.30
N VAL A 94 13.46 6.47 -9.34
CA VAL A 94 13.20 7.57 -8.40
C VAL A 94 12.81 7.02 -7.03
N LEU A 95 13.31 7.68 -5.97
CA LEU A 95 12.83 7.53 -4.59
C LEU A 95 12.60 8.92 -3.99
N SER A 96 11.34 9.28 -3.71
CA SER A 96 10.97 10.64 -3.34
C SER A 96 9.98 10.73 -2.19
N VAL A 97 10.12 11.76 -1.35
CA VAL A 97 9.18 12.06 -0.28
C VAL A 97 7.89 12.61 -0.90
N MET A 98 6.77 11.92 -0.76
CA MET A 98 5.45 12.38 -1.23
C MET A 98 4.33 11.91 -0.32
N ASP A 99 3.23 12.67 -0.30
CA ASP A 99 1.96 12.22 0.25
C ASP A 99 1.24 11.35 -0.80
N ALA A 100 0.77 10.17 -0.42
CA ALA A 100 0.06 9.26 -1.30
C ALA A 100 -1.23 9.87 -1.88
N LYS A 101 -1.84 10.85 -1.19
CA LYS A 101 -3.00 11.60 -1.68
C LYS A 101 -2.64 12.78 -2.61
N ASN A 102 -1.37 13.19 -2.66
CA ASN A 102 -0.91 14.31 -3.49
C ASN A 102 0.43 13.96 -4.14
N LEU A 103 0.35 13.17 -5.21
CA LEU A 103 1.49 12.67 -5.95
C LEU A 103 1.95 13.71 -6.97
N ALA A 104 3.21 14.13 -6.89
CA ALA A 104 3.81 15.08 -7.82
C ALA A 104 4.19 14.44 -9.18
N PHE A 105 3.34 13.54 -9.68
CA PHE A 105 3.46 12.92 -10.99
C PHE A 105 2.33 13.40 -11.91
N PRO A 106 2.59 13.57 -13.21
CA PRO A 106 1.54 13.81 -14.19
C PRO A 106 0.53 12.66 -14.24
N ASP A 107 -0.67 12.96 -14.73
CA ASP A 107 -1.68 11.97 -15.05
C ASP A 107 -1.12 10.92 -16.03
N ALA A 108 -1.61 9.68 -15.95
CA ALA A 108 -1.24 8.61 -16.88
C ALA A 108 0.27 8.35 -17.03
N SER A 109 1.01 8.37 -15.91
CA SER A 109 2.47 8.19 -15.87
C SER A 109 2.92 6.75 -15.67
N PHE A 110 2.05 5.88 -15.12
CA PHE A 110 2.43 4.53 -14.68
C PHE A 110 1.54 3.44 -15.30
N ASP A 111 2.16 2.31 -15.61
CA ASP A 111 1.49 1.10 -16.09
C ASP A 111 0.85 0.33 -14.93
N ALA A 112 1.46 0.38 -13.75
CA ALA A 112 0.88 -0.14 -12.52
C ALA A 112 1.18 0.76 -11.31
N VAL A 113 0.27 0.77 -10.35
CA VAL A 113 0.47 1.34 -9.02
C VAL A 113 0.34 0.22 -8.01
N VAL A 114 1.38 0.02 -7.20
CA VAL A 114 1.41 -0.94 -6.11
C VAL A 114 1.34 -0.19 -4.79
N ALA A 115 0.43 -0.59 -3.91
CA ALA A 115 0.38 -0.06 -2.55
C ALA A 115 0.23 -1.20 -1.54
N GLN A 116 1.29 -1.45 -0.77
CA GLN A 116 1.36 -2.53 0.21
C GLN A 116 1.08 -1.97 1.61
N TYR A 117 -0.08 -2.30 2.17
CA TYR A 117 -0.50 -1.94 3.52
C TYR A 117 -0.60 -0.42 3.79
N VAL A 118 -0.78 0.38 2.74
CA VAL A 118 -0.84 1.86 2.82
C VAL A 118 -2.25 2.38 3.08
N ILE A 119 -3.26 1.82 2.41
CA ILE A 119 -4.62 2.40 2.36
C ILE A 119 -5.31 2.46 3.73
N THR A 120 -4.89 1.65 4.70
CA THR A 120 -5.40 1.66 6.09
C THR A 120 -4.68 2.67 6.98
N ALA A 121 -3.52 3.17 6.54
CA ALA A 121 -2.67 4.10 7.26
C ALA A 121 -2.88 5.57 6.83
N VAL A 122 -3.62 5.81 5.75
CA VAL A 122 -3.90 7.17 5.25
C VAL A 122 -5.18 7.77 5.88
N PRO A 123 -5.25 9.09 6.09
CA PRO A 123 -6.44 9.74 6.65
C PRO A 123 -7.66 9.70 5.73
N ASP A 124 -7.43 9.80 4.41
CA ASP A 124 -8.47 9.81 3.36
C ASP A 124 -8.17 8.74 2.29
N PRO A 125 -8.58 7.49 2.54
CA PRO A 125 -8.36 6.36 1.64
C PRO A 125 -8.93 6.56 0.24
N GLU A 126 -10.15 7.07 0.11
CA GLU A 126 -10.80 7.28 -1.18
C GLU A 126 -10.07 8.34 -2.01
N GLY A 127 -9.71 9.48 -1.40
CA GLY A 127 -8.91 10.49 -2.09
C GLY A 127 -7.51 9.99 -2.48
N THR A 128 -6.89 9.12 -1.67
CA THR A 128 -5.64 8.45 -2.05
C THR A 128 -5.83 7.50 -3.24
N LEU A 129 -6.92 6.73 -3.27
CA LEU A 129 -7.22 5.85 -4.39
C LEU A 129 -7.49 6.63 -5.68
N ASP A 130 -8.18 7.78 -5.59
CA ASP A 130 -8.40 8.68 -6.73
C ASP A 130 -7.05 9.16 -7.31
N GLU A 131 -6.10 9.51 -6.44
CA GLU A 131 -4.76 9.93 -6.86
C GLU A 131 -3.97 8.80 -7.53
N PHE A 132 -4.13 7.56 -7.06
CA PHE A 132 -3.53 6.38 -7.70
C PHE A 132 -4.10 6.16 -9.09
N VAL A 133 -5.42 6.26 -9.23
CA VAL A 133 -6.09 6.12 -10.54
C VAL A 133 -5.72 7.26 -11.47
N ARG A 134 -5.54 8.50 -10.98
CA ARG A 134 -5.10 9.65 -11.78
C ARG A 134 -3.75 9.37 -12.45
N VAL A 135 -2.76 8.91 -11.69
CA VAL A 135 -1.40 8.66 -12.21
C VAL A 135 -1.29 7.37 -13.02
N LEU A 136 -2.27 6.47 -12.95
CA LEU A 136 -2.36 5.29 -13.82
C LEU A 136 -2.70 5.67 -15.27
N LYS A 137 -2.03 5.03 -16.22
CA LYS A 137 -2.41 5.07 -17.64
C LYS A 137 -3.77 4.42 -17.86
N PRO A 138 -4.54 4.83 -18.88
CA PRO A 138 -5.63 4.01 -19.39
C PRO A 138 -5.12 2.60 -19.70
N GLY A 139 -5.84 1.56 -19.26
CA GLY A 139 -5.40 0.17 -19.32
C GLY A 139 -4.41 -0.28 -18.23
N GLY A 140 -4.00 0.62 -17.33
CA GLY A 140 -3.12 0.30 -16.21
C GLY A 140 -3.84 -0.38 -15.06
N GLU A 141 -3.09 -1.02 -14.16
CA GLU A 141 -3.66 -1.69 -12.98
C GLU A 141 -3.24 -1.06 -11.65
N LEU A 142 -4.21 -0.94 -10.74
CA LEU A 142 -3.96 -0.68 -9.33
C LEU A 142 -3.91 -2.01 -8.57
N ILE A 143 -2.82 -2.27 -7.87
CA ILE A 143 -2.56 -3.50 -7.12
C ILE A 143 -2.37 -3.15 -5.64
N LEU A 144 -3.30 -3.63 -4.81
CA LEU A 144 -3.31 -3.40 -3.38
C LEU A 144 -3.10 -4.71 -2.64
N VAL A 145 -2.35 -4.67 -1.55
CA VAL A 145 -2.50 -5.66 -0.48
C VAL A 145 -2.75 -4.95 0.82
N ASN A 146 -3.83 -5.30 1.52
CA ASN A 146 -4.14 -4.67 2.78
C ASN A 146 -4.95 -5.58 3.70
N HIS A 147 -5.01 -5.22 4.98
CA HIS A 147 -6.00 -5.79 5.89
C HIS A 147 -7.38 -5.31 5.46
N ILE A 148 -8.27 -6.27 5.22
CA ILE A 148 -9.68 -6.01 4.96
C ILE A 148 -10.43 -6.67 6.09
N GLY A 149 -11.26 -5.88 6.79
CA GLY A 149 -12.01 -6.36 7.94
C GLY A 149 -12.85 -7.59 7.59
N ALA A 150 -12.97 -8.50 8.55
CA ALA A 150 -13.74 -9.72 8.37
C ALA A 150 -15.22 -9.41 8.04
N GLU A 151 -15.72 -9.92 6.92
CA GLU A 151 -17.12 -9.70 6.52
C GLU A 151 -18.10 -10.52 7.38
N SER A 152 -17.66 -11.67 7.91
CA SER A 152 -18.46 -12.59 8.74
C SER A 152 -17.59 -13.48 9.65
N GLY A 153 -18.23 -14.13 10.63
CA GLY A 153 -17.62 -15.16 11.48
C GLY A 153 -16.94 -14.66 12.77
N PRO A 154 -16.29 -15.58 13.53
CA PRO A 154 -15.69 -15.29 14.85
C PRO A 154 -14.63 -14.18 14.83
N ARG A 155 -13.93 -14.05 13.69
CA ARG A 155 -12.93 -13.01 13.44
C ARG A 155 -13.54 -11.60 13.45
N LYS A 156 -14.70 -11.42 12.82
CA LYS A 156 -15.43 -10.14 12.82
C LYS A 156 -15.83 -9.73 14.23
N LEU A 157 -16.30 -10.69 15.02
CA LEU A 157 -16.68 -10.44 16.41
C LEU A 157 -15.48 -10.01 17.26
N PHE A 158 -14.33 -10.66 17.05
CA PHE A 158 -13.08 -10.28 17.71
C PHE A 158 -12.58 -8.90 17.28
N GLU A 159 -12.58 -8.60 15.98
CA GLU A 159 -12.19 -7.27 15.44
C GLU A 159 -13.08 -6.16 16.01
N LEU A 160 -14.41 -6.36 16.03
CA LEU A 160 -15.36 -5.40 16.59
C LEU A 160 -15.18 -5.21 18.10
N ALA A 161 -14.88 -6.27 18.84
CA ALA A 161 -14.62 -6.20 20.28
C ALA A 161 -13.32 -5.44 20.60
N PHE A 162 -12.29 -5.57 19.77
CA PHE A 162 -10.99 -4.93 19.96
C PHE A 162 -10.90 -3.51 19.36
N ALA A 163 -11.80 -3.18 18.45
CA ALA A 163 -11.81 -1.90 17.76
C ALA A 163 -11.84 -0.65 18.66
N PRO A 164 -12.58 -0.59 19.79
CA PRO A 164 -12.57 0.59 20.66
C PRO A 164 -11.19 0.87 21.26
N ILE A 165 -10.43 -0.18 21.55
CA ILE A 165 -9.08 -0.11 22.11
C ILE A 165 -8.09 0.31 21.01
N ALA A 166 -8.18 -0.31 19.84
CA ALA A 166 -7.35 0.03 18.68
C ALA A 166 -7.57 1.50 18.24
N ARG A 167 -8.83 1.96 18.19
CA ARG A 167 -9.19 3.36 17.88
C ARG A 167 -8.58 4.35 18.88
N ARG A 168 -8.52 4.00 20.17
CA ARG A 168 -7.85 4.81 21.20
C ARG A 168 -6.33 4.88 21.00
N LEU A 169 -5.74 3.87 20.37
CA LEU A 169 -4.32 3.81 20.02
C LEU A 169 -4.02 4.40 18.63
N GLY A 170 -5.03 4.96 17.95
CA GLY A 170 -4.88 5.55 16.61
C GLY A 170 -4.94 4.55 15.46
N TRP A 171 -5.25 3.28 15.74
CA TRP A 171 -5.42 2.24 14.72
C TRP A 171 -6.88 2.12 14.30
N ARG A 172 -7.13 2.02 12.99
CA ARG A 172 -8.45 1.68 12.45
C ARG A 172 -8.43 0.23 11.95
N PRO A 173 -8.72 -0.76 12.82
CA PRO A 173 -8.73 -2.17 12.44
C PRO A 173 -9.89 -2.52 11.50
N GLU A 174 -10.82 -1.59 11.28
CA GLU A 174 -11.97 -1.77 10.42
C GLU A 174 -11.73 -1.01 9.12
N PHE A 175 -11.21 -1.69 8.10
CA PHE A 175 -11.30 -1.23 6.72
C PHE A 175 -12.30 -2.11 5.99
N PRO A 176 -13.60 -1.74 6.01
CA PRO A 176 -14.64 -2.58 5.43
C PRO A 176 -14.50 -2.63 3.91
N TRP A 177 -14.66 -3.83 3.36
CA TRP A 177 -14.63 -4.07 1.91
C TRP A 177 -15.59 -3.16 1.13
N ASP A 178 -16.77 -2.88 1.69
CA ASP A 178 -17.79 -2.03 1.08
C ASP A 178 -17.31 -0.62 0.72
N ARG A 179 -16.28 -0.10 1.40
CA ARG A 179 -15.67 1.19 1.03
C ARG A 179 -15.01 1.12 -0.34
N LEU A 180 -14.28 0.05 -0.62
CA LEU A 180 -13.62 -0.14 -1.92
C LEU A 180 -14.63 -0.41 -3.03
N VAL A 181 -15.69 -1.17 -2.74
CA VAL A 181 -16.80 -1.40 -3.68
C VAL A 181 -17.50 -0.08 -4.01
N THR A 182 -17.85 0.69 -2.98
CA THR A 182 -18.54 1.98 -3.14
C THR A 182 -17.66 2.99 -3.86
N TRP A 183 -16.37 3.05 -3.52
CA TRP A 183 -15.40 3.90 -4.20
C TRP A 183 -15.30 3.56 -5.68
N ALA A 184 -15.08 2.29 -6.04
CA ALA A 184 -14.95 1.88 -7.44
C ALA A 184 -16.21 2.19 -8.24
N ALA A 185 -17.40 1.92 -7.67
CA ALA A 185 -18.68 2.23 -8.30
C ALA A 185 -18.88 3.75 -8.50
N ARG A 186 -18.45 4.59 -7.55
CA ARG A 186 -18.55 6.05 -7.64
C ARG A 186 -17.55 6.67 -8.61
N HIS A 187 -16.33 6.13 -8.67
CA HIS A 187 -15.31 6.61 -9.59
C HIS A 187 -15.69 6.33 -11.05
N GLY A 188 -16.28 5.16 -11.33
CA GLY A 188 -16.82 4.81 -12.64
C GLY A 188 -15.80 4.58 -13.77
N GLY A 189 -14.49 4.68 -13.46
CA GLY A 189 -13.38 4.48 -14.42
C GLY A 189 -12.45 3.32 -14.05
N VAL A 190 -12.87 2.51 -13.07
CA VAL A 190 -12.11 1.36 -12.57
C VAL A 190 -13.01 0.14 -12.43
N THR A 191 -12.48 -1.03 -12.78
CA THR A 191 -13.17 -2.32 -12.66
C THR A 191 -12.37 -3.25 -11.77
N LEU A 192 -13.01 -3.87 -10.78
CA LEU A 192 -12.38 -4.90 -9.96
C LEU A 192 -12.08 -6.13 -10.83
N THR A 193 -10.81 -6.51 -10.93
CA THR A 193 -10.38 -7.69 -11.70
C THR A 193 -10.15 -8.89 -10.80
N GLU A 194 -9.63 -8.69 -9.60
CA GLU A 194 -9.34 -9.76 -8.66
C GLU A 194 -9.49 -9.29 -7.22
N ARG A 195 -10.06 -10.15 -6.37
CA ARG A 195 -9.89 -10.10 -4.92
C ARG A 195 -9.53 -11.50 -4.45
N ARG A 196 -8.36 -11.64 -3.83
CA ARG A 196 -7.87 -12.92 -3.34
C ARG A 196 -7.41 -12.82 -1.89
N PRO A 197 -7.89 -13.69 -0.98
CA PRO A 197 -7.40 -13.71 0.39
C PRO A 197 -5.94 -14.14 0.42
N MET A 198 -5.17 -13.50 1.29
CA MET A 198 -3.74 -13.74 1.47
C MET A 198 -3.47 -14.35 2.86
N PRO A 199 -2.47 -15.24 3.00
CA PRO A 199 -2.02 -15.70 4.29
C PRO A 199 -1.55 -14.55 5.19
N PRO A 200 -1.56 -14.75 6.52
CA PRO A 200 -2.14 -15.89 7.23
C PRO A 200 -3.66 -15.78 7.36
N MET A 201 -4.35 -16.92 7.23
CA MET A 201 -5.80 -17.07 7.54
C MET A 201 -6.77 -16.12 6.79
N GLY A 202 -6.34 -15.52 5.69
CA GLY A 202 -7.17 -14.57 4.93
C GLY A 202 -7.33 -13.21 5.60
N HIS A 203 -6.43 -12.84 6.53
CA HIS A 203 -6.45 -11.53 7.18
C HIS A 203 -6.13 -10.37 6.22
N PHE A 204 -5.36 -10.66 5.18
CA PHE A 204 -5.03 -9.71 4.13
C PHE A 204 -5.75 -10.10 2.85
N SER A 205 -6.01 -9.13 1.99
CA SER A 205 -6.52 -9.38 0.64
C SER A 205 -5.61 -8.70 -0.38
N LEU A 206 -5.23 -9.45 -1.41
CA LEU A 206 -4.75 -8.91 -2.67
C LEU A 206 -5.98 -8.42 -3.43
N ILE A 207 -5.95 -7.18 -3.91
CA ILE A 207 -7.06 -6.55 -4.62
C ILE A 207 -6.49 -5.86 -5.85
N ARG A 208 -7.14 -6.06 -6.99
CA ARG A 208 -6.71 -5.48 -8.26
C ARG A 208 -7.84 -4.77 -8.96
N TYR A 209 -7.55 -3.57 -9.44
CA TYR A 209 -8.44 -2.80 -10.28
C TYR A 209 -7.76 -2.51 -11.62
N HIS A 210 -8.53 -2.62 -12.69
CA HIS A 210 -8.14 -2.18 -14.02
C HIS A 210 -8.76 -0.81 -14.30
N LYS A 211 -7.95 0.15 -14.77
CA LYS A 211 -8.42 1.46 -15.24
C LYS A 211 -8.86 1.38 -16.70
N SER A 212 -10.10 1.74 -16.98
CA SER A 212 -10.67 1.79 -18.34
C SER A 212 -10.13 2.94 -19.18
#